data_AF-A0AAU2S0V0-F1
#
_entry.id   AF-A0AAU2S0V0-F1
#
_cell.length_a   1.000
_cell.length_b   1.000
_cell.length_c   1.000
_cell.angle_alpha   90.00
_cell.angle_beta   90.00
_cell.angle_gamma   90.00
#
_symmetry.space_group_name_H-M   'P 1'
#
loop_
_entity.id
_entity.type
_entity.pdbx_description
1 polymer ?
#
loop_
_entity_poly.entity_id
_entity_poly.type
_entity_poly.pdbx_seq_one_letter_code
_entity_poly.pdbx_strand_id
1 'polypeptide(L)'
;MTKNRRLKRIGTVAGTLSAALLLTVTQANAAAEVERATATDSSNEVEWVKCAVIKEDGSNVYRACFSPPGDWFEVYDGKPDGSSAVIDWEVGSRWGSIFNADGSGADRYKNKDFTESATVRFRVCLGHWSTKTITAGTCSGWVSNLT
;
A
#
# COMPACT_ATOMS: atom_id res chain seq x y z
N MET A 1 16.27 46.01 -78.43
CA MET A 1 15.93 44.61 -78.10
C MET A 1 15.27 44.60 -76.73
N THR A 2 13.99 44.23 -76.68
CA THR A 2 13.08 44.39 -75.54
C THR A 2 13.26 43.28 -74.50
N LYS A 3 13.22 43.58 -73.19
CA LYS A 3 12.42 42.85 -72.19
C LYS A 3 12.44 43.51 -70.80
N ASN A 4 11.31 44.10 -70.44
CA ASN A 4 10.90 44.40 -69.07
C ASN A 4 10.69 43.10 -68.28
N ARG A 5 11.14 43.05 -67.02
CA ARG A 5 10.47 42.26 -65.96
C ARG A 5 10.51 43.03 -64.64
N ARG A 6 9.31 43.37 -64.14
CA ARG A 6 9.02 43.85 -62.78
C ARG A 6 8.93 42.67 -61.80
N LEU A 7 8.79 43.03 -60.52
CA LEU A 7 8.21 42.29 -59.36
C LEU A 7 9.28 41.67 -58.45
N LYS A 8 9.21 41.70 -57.12
CA LYS A 8 8.29 42.26 -56.10
C LYS A 8 9.05 42.19 -54.75
N ARG A 9 8.83 43.16 -53.86
CA ARG A 9 9.27 43.10 -52.44
C ARG A 9 8.55 41.95 -51.71
N ILE A 10 9.26 41.18 -50.89
CA ILE A 10 8.67 40.34 -49.83
C ILE A 10 9.61 40.41 -48.62
N GLY A 11 9.15 41.10 -47.57
CA GLY A 11 9.74 41.04 -46.23
C GLY A 11 8.85 40.17 -45.34
N THR A 12 9.45 39.33 -44.49
CA THR A 12 8.78 38.48 -43.47
C THR A 12 9.91 37.79 -42.68
N VAL A 13 9.94 37.56 -41.36
CA VAL A 13 9.16 37.92 -40.16
C VAL A 13 10.09 37.60 -38.97
N ALA A 14 10.07 38.43 -37.92
CA ALA A 14 10.71 38.12 -36.65
C ALA A 14 9.91 37.02 -35.93
N GLY A 15 10.51 35.84 -35.75
CA GLY A 15 9.92 34.74 -34.99
C GLY A 15 10.27 34.87 -33.51
N THR A 16 9.27 35.13 -32.67
CA THR A 16 9.36 35.05 -31.21
C THR A 16 9.44 33.58 -30.78
N LEU A 17 10.53 33.18 -30.14
CA LEU A 17 10.67 31.88 -29.47
C LEU A 17 9.87 31.92 -28.15
N SER A 18 8.64 31.42 -28.17
CA SER A 18 7.92 31.07 -26.95
C SER A 18 8.41 29.72 -26.44
N ALA A 19 9.22 29.73 -25.38
CA ALA A 19 9.56 28.52 -24.64
C ALA A 19 8.36 28.10 -23.78
N ALA A 20 7.63 27.07 -24.21
CA ALA A 20 6.61 26.43 -23.39
C ALA A 20 7.31 25.60 -22.30
N LEU A 21 7.27 26.07 -21.05
CA LEU A 21 7.62 25.26 -19.88
C LEU A 21 6.59 24.12 -19.75
N LEU A 22 6.99 22.91 -20.12
CA LEU A 22 6.23 21.70 -19.79
C LEU A 22 6.43 21.41 -18.30
N LEU A 23 5.48 21.81 -17.47
CA LEU A 23 5.32 21.31 -16.11
C LEU A 23 4.92 19.84 -16.19
N THR A 24 5.91 18.95 -16.26
CA THR A 24 5.68 17.52 -16.04
C THR A 24 5.32 17.33 -14.57
N VAL A 25 4.02 17.33 -14.27
CA VAL A 25 3.52 16.86 -12.97
C VAL A 25 3.83 15.36 -12.93
N THR A 26 4.94 14.99 -12.28
CA THR A 26 5.18 13.61 -11.93
C THR A 26 4.10 13.21 -10.93
N GLN A 27 3.09 12.47 -11.39
CA GLN A 27 2.17 11.80 -10.47
C GLN A 27 3.00 10.88 -9.59
N ALA A 28 3.14 11.25 -8.32
CA ALA A 28 3.70 10.37 -7.31
C ALA A 28 2.66 9.28 -7.05
N ASN A 29 2.78 8.15 -7.75
CA ASN A 29 2.00 6.97 -7.42
C ASN A 29 2.52 6.47 -6.07
N ALA A 30 1.66 6.43 -5.05
CA ALA A 30 1.98 5.76 -3.80
C ALA A 30 2.23 4.28 -4.12
N ALA A 31 3.49 3.86 -4.03
CA ALA A 31 3.89 2.48 -4.26
C ALA A 31 3.37 1.61 -3.12
N ALA A 32 3.08 0.35 -3.44
CA ALA A 32 2.79 -0.70 -2.47
C ALA A 32 3.85 -0.73 -1.38
N GLU A 33 3.46 -0.64 -0.11
CA GLU A 33 4.36 -0.95 0.99
C GLU A 33 4.39 -2.48 1.20
N VAL A 34 5.56 -3.10 1.18
CA VAL A 34 5.73 -4.54 1.47
C VAL A 34 6.65 -4.69 2.65
N GLU A 35 6.13 -5.20 3.76
CA GLU A 35 6.80 -5.13 5.04
C GLU A 35 6.86 -6.48 5.75
N ARG A 36 7.92 -6.68 6.56
CA ARG A 36 8.02 -7.76 7.54
C ARG A 36 7.42 -7.29 8.87
N ALA A 37 6.59 -8.11 9.50
CA ALA A 37 6.23 -7.96 10.90
C ALA A 37 7.42 -8.35 11.81
N THR A 38 7.57 -7.66 12.93
CA THR A 38 8.70 -7.84 13.86
C THR A 38 8.31 -8.57 15.12
N ALA A 39 9.30 -9.14 15.80
CA ALA A 39 9.17 -9.88 17.06
C ALA A 39 8.93 -8.99 18.29
N THR A 40 8.76 -7.68 18.10
CA THR A 40 8.63 -6.71 19.20
C THR A 40 7.34 -6.97 19.94
N ASP A 41 7.42 -7.35 21.21
CA ASP A 41 6.27 -7.37 22.11
C ASP A 41 5.55 -6.01 21.98
N SER A 42 4.22 -6.08 21.86
CA SER A 42 3.28 -5.01 21.56
C SER A 42 3.58 -3.65 22.21
N SER A 43 2.98 -2.57 21.67
CA SER A 43 2.91 -1.30 22.40
C SER A 43 2.41 -1.52 23.84
N ASN A 44 2.97 -0.77 24.78
CA ASN A 44 2.64 -0.87 26.20
C ASN A 44 1.17 -0.48 26.52
N GLU A 45 0.38 -0.12 25.51
CA GLU A 45 -0.96 0.50 25.62
C GLU A 45 -2.02 -0.14 24.70
N VAL A 46 -1.74 -1.29 24.08
CA VAL A 46 -2.60 -1.83 23.01
C VAL A 46 -3.88 -2.51 23.54
N GLU A 47 -5.02 -1.81 23.43
CA GLU A 47 -6.31 -2.47 23.25
C GLU A 47 -6.46 -2.85 21.75
N TRP A 48 -6.57 -4.15 21.45
CA TRP A 48 -6.81 -4.62 20.09
C TRP A 48 -8.29 -4.42 19.74
N VAL A 49 -8.60 -3.29 19.11
CA VAL A 49 -10.00 -2.84 18.94
C VAL A 49 -10.72 -3.62 17.83
N LYS A 50 -10.01 -4.04 16.78
CA LYS A 50 -10.59 -4.76 15.64
C LYS A 50 -9.65 -5.82 15.11
N CYS A 51 -10.21 -6.98 14.77
CA CYS A 51 -9.47 -8.06 14.14
C CYS A 51 -10.18 -8.62 12.91
N ALA A 52 -9.42 -8.89 11.85
CA ALA A 52 -9.79 -9.75 10.74
C ALA A 52 -9.34 -11.18 11.05
N VAL A 53 -10.17 -12.18 10.75
CA VAL A 53 -9.83 -13.58 11.01
C VAL A 53 -10.19 -14.47 9.83
N ILE A 54 -9.37 -15.49 9.59
CA ILE A 54 -9.74 -16.67 8.81
C ILE A 54 -9.94 -17.81 9.80
N LYS A 55 -11.06 -18.53 9.64
CA LYS A 55 -11.42 -19.64 10.50
C LYS A 55 -11.36 -20.96 9.73
N GLU A 56 -10.89 -22.00 10.42
CA GLU A 56 -10.99 -23.39 9.99
C GLU A 56 -11.53 -24.20 11.17
N ASP A 57 -12.49 -25.08 10.92
CA ASP A 57 -13.14 -25.91 11.95
C ASP A 57 -13.62 -25.12 13.20
N GLY A 58 -14.10 -23.90 12.97
CA GLY A 58 -14.59 -23.00 14.01
C GLY A 58 -13.52 -22.25 14.80
N SER A 59 -12.23 -22.54 14.58
CA SER A 59 -11.09 -21.90 15.25
C SER A 59 -10.43 -20.82 14.39
N ASN A 60 -9.92 -19.76 15.00
CA ASN A 60 -9.16 -18.73 14.28
C ASN A 60 -7.77 -19.28 13.95
N VAL A 61 -7.46 -19.46 12.66
CA VAL A 61 -6.16 -19.97 12.19
C VAL A 61 -5.23 -18.87 11.71
N TYR A 62 -5.78 -17.77 11.20
CA TYR A 62 -5.02 -16.56 10.86
C TYR A 62 -5.75 -15.35 11.42
N ARG A 63 -5.00 -14.40 11.97
CA ARG A 63 -5.57 -13.18 12.56
C ARG A 63 -4.72 -11.97 12.19
N ALA A 64 -5.39 -10.87 11.88
CA ALA A 64 -4.81 -9.55 11.79
C ALA A 64 -5.57 -8.66 12.76
N CYS A 65 -4.93 -7.98 13.70
CA CYS A 65 -5.57 -7.02 14.58
C CYS A 65 -4.96 -5.63 14.42
N PHE A 66 -5.79 -4.61 14.63
CA PHE A 66 -5.36 -3.22 14.60
C PHE A 66 -5.70 -2.55 15.94
N SER A 67 -4.74 -1.79 16.45
CA SER A 67 -4.88 -0.90 17.59
C SER A 67 -4.66 0.54 17.14
N PRO A 68 -5.70 1.40 17.24
CA PRO A 68 -5.56 2.82 16.94
C PRO A 68 -4.49 3.54 17.78
N PRO A 69 -4.36 3.28 19.10
CA PRO A 69 -3.24 3.81 19.88
C PRO A 69 -1.88 3.44 19.29
N GLY A 70 -1.25 4.41 18.62
CA GLY A 70 0.03 4.26 17.95
C GLY A 70 0.00 3.39 16.69
N ASP A 71 -1.16 3.21 16.04
CA ASP A 71 -1.29 2.53 14.74
C ASP A 71 -0.59 1.16 14.65
N TRP A 72 -0.83 0.31 15.65
CA TRP A 72 -0.21 -1.01 15.69
C TRP A 72 -1.04 -2.04 14.96
N PHE A 73 -0.36 -2.79 14.10
CA PHE A 73 -0.86 -4.05 13.58
C PHE A 73 -0.25 -5.24 14.33
N GLU A 74 -1.07 -6.23 14.64
CA GLU A 74 -0.68 -7.60 15.00
C GLU A 74 -1.07 -8.53 13.87
N VAL A 75 -0.17 -9.46 13.52
CA VAL A 75 -0.43 -10.58 12.63
C VAL A 75 -0.08 -11.89 13.33
N TYR A 76 -1.02 -12.81 13.33
CA TYR A 76 -0.86 -14.15 13.88
C TYR A 76 -1.04 -15.18 12.77
N ASP A 77 -0.07 -16.08 12.70
CA ASP A 77 -0.13 -17.28 11.89
C ASP A 77 -0.26 -18.48 12.83
N GLY A 78 -1.42 -19.14 12.82
CA GLY A 78 -1.71 -20.28 13.69
C GLY A 78 -1.52 -21.63 13.02
N LYS A 79 -1.17 -21.67 11.73
CA LYS A 79 -1.24 -22.91 10.95
C LYS A 79 0.12 -23.28 10.33
N PRO A 80 0.67 -24.47 10.60
CA PRO A 80 1.96 -24.89 10.03
C PRO A 80 1.77 -25.45 8.61
N ASP A 81 1.29 -24.62 7.67
CA ASP A 81 1.01 -25.02 6.28
C ASP A 81 2.05 -24.51 5.27
N GLY A 82 3.07 -23.78 5.74
CA GLY A 82 4.09 -23.16 4.88
C GLY A 82 3.63 -21.87 4.21
N SER A 83 2.42 -21.41 4.49
CA SER A 83 1.98 -20.05 4.19
C SER A 83 2.46 -19.09 5.27
N SER A 84 2.44 -17.80 4.95
CA SER A 84 2.52 -16.70 5.91
C SER A 84 1.14 -16.07 6.05
N ALA A 85 0.71 -15.80 7.27
CA ALA A 85 -0.32 -14.79 7.52
C ALA A 85 0.14 -13.42 6.98
N VAL A 86 -0.75 -12.73 6.26
CA VAL A 86 -0.48 -11.40 5.69
C VAL A 86 -1.61 -10.44 6.06
N ILE A 87 -1.26 -9.26 6.55
CA ILE A 87 -2.19 -8.14 6.64
C ILE A 87 -2.12 -7.40 5.31
N ASP A 88 -3.24 -7.29 4.62
CA ASP A 88 -3.41 -6.41 3.48
C ASP A 88 -4.21 -5.18 3.93
N TRP A 89 -3.65 -3.98 3.78
CA TRP A 89 -4.17 -2.75 4.39
C TRP A 89 -4.21 -1.58 3.41
N GLU A 90 -5.14 -0.65 3.64
CA GLU A 90 -5.27 0.62 2.93
C GLU A 90 -5.69 1.76 3.88
N VAL A 91 -5.10 2.94 3.68
CA VAL A 91 -5.40 4.19 4.39
C VAL A 91 -5.32 5.34 3.38
N GLY A 92 -6.47 5.87 2.96
CA GLY A 92 -6.52 6.91 1.93
C GLY A 92 -5.90 6.44 0.61
N SER A 93 -4.78 7.06 0.20
CA SER A 93 -4.02 6.66 -0.99
C SER A 93 -2.86 5.69 -0.69
N ARG A 94 -2.57 5.40 0.57
CA ARG A 94 -1.53 4.46 0.99
C ARG A 94 -2.12 3.06 1.10
N TRP A 95 -1.33 2.07 0.73
CA TRP A 95 -1.71 0.67 0.81
C TRP A 95 -0.46 -0.20 0.92
N GLY A 96 -0.62 -1.39 1.48
CA GLY A 96 0.50 -2.29 1.64
C GLY A 96 0.14 -3.63 2.24
N SER A 97 1.19 -4.43 2.44
CA SER A 97 1.10 -5.78 2.96
C SER A 97 2.16 -6.03 4.03
N ILE A 98 1.75 -6.58 5.17
CA ILE A 98 2.61 -6.92 6.30
C ILE A 98 2.61 -8.44 6.48
N PHE A 99 3.77 -9.08 6.31
CA PHE A 99 3.90 -10.53 6.35
C PHE A 99 4.41 -11.01 7.71
N ASN A 100 3.79 -12.05 8.25
CA ASN A 100 4.38 -12.88 9.28
C ASN A 100 5.43 -13.83 8.66
N ALA A 101 6.67 -13.36 8.60
CA ALA A 101 7.77 -14.10 8.00
C ALA A 101 8.30 -15.26 8.86
N ASP A 102 7.91 -15.30 10.13
CA ASP A 102 8.41 -16.29 11.10
C ASP A 102 7.50 -17.52 11.18
N GLY A 103 6.36 -17.49 10.48
CA GLY A 103 5.46 -18.61 10.29
C GLY A 103 4.61 -18.93 11.52
N SER A 104 4.14 -20.17 11.59
CA SER A 104 3.15 -20.64 12.55
C SER A 104 3.56 -20.51 14.02
N GLY A 105 2.59 -20.19 14.87
CA GLY A 105 2.68 -20.17 16.33
C GLY A 105 3.20 -18.87 16.92
N ALA A 106 3.41 -17.82 16.11
CA ALA A 106 3.94 -16.55 16.57
C ALA A 106 3.03 -15.38 16.20
N ASP A 107 2.71 -14.55 17.19
CA ASP A 107 2.24 -13.19 16.98
C ASP A 107 3.42 -12.30 16.58
N ARG A 108 3.22 -11.44 15.58
CA ARG A 108 4.20 -10.45 15.13
C ARG A 108 3.52 -9.12 14.95
N TYR A 109 4.31 -8.06 15.04
CA TYR A 109 3.76 -6.71 15.16
C TYR A 109 4.38 -5.76 14.14
N LYS A 110 3.64 -4.69 13.82
CA LYS A 110 4.13 -3.62 12.97
C LYS A 110 3.49 -2.30 13.37
N ASN A 111 4.33 -1.38 13.83
CA ASN A 111 3.93 0.01 14.02
C ASN A 111 3.83 0.68 12.65
N LYS A 112 2.74 1.41 12.46
CA LYS A 112 2.56 2.32 11.34
C LYS A 112 2.50 3.74 11.89
N ASP A 113 2.56 4.69 10.96
CA ASP A 113 2.37 6.11 11.23
C ASP A 113 1.36 6.57 10.18
N PHE A 114 0.09 6.43 10.53
CA PHE A 114 -1.02 6.77 9.66
C PHE A 114 -1.48 8.19 9.93
N THR A 115 -2.13 8.78 8.94
CA THR A 115 -2.73 10.09 9.12
C THR A 115 -3.87 9.99 10.13
N GLU A 116 -3.82 10.80 11.18
CA GLU A 116 -4.86 10.92 12.20
C GLU A 116 -6.27 11.04 11.61
N SER A 117 -7.27 10.42 12.27
CA SER A 117 -8.68 10.42 11.85
C SER A 117 -8.93 9.82 10.45
N ALA A 118 -7.99 9.05 9.91
CA ALA A 118 -8.21 8.31 8.69
C ALA A 118 -8.90 6.97 8.97
N THR A 119 -9.69 6.51 8.01
CA THR A 119 -10.21 5.14 8.06
C THR A 119 -9.14 4.19 7.54
N VAL A 120 -8.62 3.35 8.43
CA VAL A 120 -7.84 2.18 8.04
C VAL A 120 -8.76 1.03 7.71
N ARG A 121 -8.53 0.41 6.56
CA ARG A 121 -9.18 -0.85 6.19
C ARG A 121 -8.11 -1.91 6.05
N PHE A 122 -8.37 -3.09 6.59
CA PHE A 122 -7.45 -4.20 6.52
C PHE A 122 -8.18 -5.53 6.44
N ARG A 123 -7.47 -6.55 6.00
CA ARG A 123 -7.92 -7.94 5.96
C ARG A 123 -6.73 -8.86 6.21
N VAL A 124 -7.00 -10.09 6.62
CA VAL A 124 -5.97 -11.12 6.71
C VAL A 124 -6.05 -12.00 5.48
N CYS A 125 -4.89 -12.34 4.90
CA CYS A 125 -4.75 -13.21 3.74
C CYS A 125 -3.68 -14.27 4.02
N LEU A 126 -3.65 -15.30 3.17
CA LEU A 126 -2.47 -16.17 3.06
C LEU A 126 -1.53 -15.57 2.01
N GLY A 127 -0.24 -15.75 2.22
CA GLY A 127 0.77 -15.36 1.25
C GLY A 127 2.10 -16.03 1.51
N HIS A 128 3.13 -15.56 0.81
CA HIS A 128 4.47 -16.11 0.91
C HIS A 128 5.49 -15.00 1.09
N TRP A 129 6.14 -14.98 2.25
CA TRP A 129 7.16 -13.98 2.55
C TRP A 129 8.37 -14.05 1.61
N SER A 130 8.75 -15.22 1.12
CA SER A 130 9.90 -15.37 0.20
C SER A 130 9.68 -14.64 -1.13
N THR A 131 8.46 -14.72 -1.67
CA THR A 131 8.08 -14.12 -2.97
C THR A 131 7.37 -12.78 -2.84
N LYS A 132 6.99 -12.36 -1.62
CA LYS A 132 6.20 -11.15 -1.35
C LYS A 132 4.83 -11.16 -2.03
N THR A 133 4.22 -12.33 -2.17
CA THR A 133 2.95 -12.49 -2.87
C THR A 133 1.83 -12.88 -1.92
N ILE A 134 0.68 -12.23 -2.05
CA ILE A 134 -0.59 -12.69 -1.47
C ILE A 134 -1.18 -13.77 -2.38
N THR A 135 -1.67 -14.85 -1.78
CA THR A 135 -2.35 -15.92 -2.50
C THR A 135 -3.77 -15.49 -2.85
N ALA A 136 -4.07 -15.40 -4.14
CA ALA A 136 -5.37 -14.92 -4.62
C ALA A 136 -6.54 -15.75 -4.06
N GLY A 137 -7.62 -15.06 -3.67
CA GLY A 137 -8.84 -15.71 -3.16
C GLY A 137 -8.76 -16.24 -1.72
N THR A 138 -7.65 -16.01 -1.01
CA THR A 138 -7.48 -16.49 0.38
C THR A 138 -7.79 -15.45 1.45
N CYS A 139 -8.03 -14.21 1.05
CA CYS A 139 -8.26 -13.12 1.98
C CYS A 139 -9.63 -13.20 2.65
N SER A 140 -9.67 -12.81 3.93
CA SER A 140 -10.91 -12.49 4.62
C SER A 140 -11.64 -11.30 3.97
N GLY A 141 -12.86 -11.05 4.42
CA GLY A 141 -13.51 -9.75 4.20
C GLY A 141 -12.70 -8.60 4.81
N TRP A 142 -12.89 -7.40 4.28
CA TRP A 142 -12.33 -6.17 4.84
C TRP A 142 -13.00 -5.81 6.17
N VAL A 143 -12.20 -5.45 7.15
CA VAL A 143 -12.61 -4.74 8.37
C VAL A 143 -12.06 -3.33 8.33
N SER A 144 -12.76 -2.41 8.97
CA SER A 144 -12.39 -1.00 9.04
C SER A 144 -12.32 -0.52 10.48
N ASN A 145 -11.38 0.37 10.76
CA ASN A 145 -11.33 1.13 11.99
C ASN A 145 -10.89 2.57 11.71
N LEU A 146 -11.13 3.48 12.64
CA LEU A 146 -10.50 4.80 12.61
C LEU A 146 -9.13 4.71 13.31
N THR A 147 -8.15 5.39 12.74
CA THR A 147 -6.86 5.71 13.38
C THR A 147 -7.08 6.78 14.44
#